data_AF-A0A511TCA2-F1
#
_entry.id   AF-A0A511TCA2-F1
#
_cell.length_a   1.000
_cell.length_b   1.000
_cell.length_c   1.000
_cell.angle_alpha   90.00
_cell.angle_beta   90.00
_cell.angle_gamma   90.00
#
_symmetry.space_group_name_H-M   'P 1'
#
loop_
_entity.id
_entity.type
_entity.pdbx_description
1 polymer ?
#
loop_
_entity_poly.entity_id
_entity_poly.type
_entity_poly.pdbx_seq_one_letter_code
_entity_poly.pdbx_strand_id
1 'polypeptide(L)'
;MRSFILGALLTTLLGCGGPMTQEGEPDLASQEAPLPDCSNEPNANLHRYYSDATYTQLIGEYGCYCGGLYVWGGRSVYSQYIQEC
;
A
#
# COMPACT_ATOMS: atom_id res chain seq x y z
N MET A 1 15.27 -57.25 -14.41
CA MET A 1 14.19 -56.79 -13.51
C MET A 1 14.56 -55.45 -12.92
N ARG A 2 13.84 -54.38 -13.30
CA ARG A 2 13.40 -53.25 -12.46
C ARG A 2 12.52 -52.36 -13.34
N SER A 3 11.22 -52.61 -13.24
CA SER A 3 10.16 -51.83 -13.84
C SER A 3 10.00 -50.55 -13.04
N PHE A 4 9.88 -49.40 -13.70
CA PHE A 4 9.20 -48.22 -13.14
C PHE A 4 8.35 -47.60 -14.25
N ILE A 5 7.08 -48.01 -14.26
CA ILE A 5 6.01 -47.35 -15.00
C ILE A 5 5.48 -46.24 -14.10
N LEU A 6 5.71 -44.99 -14.50
CA LEU A 6 4.97 -43.80 -14.07
C LEU A 6 4.91 -42.96 -15.35
N GLY A 7 3.82 -42.97 -16.12
CA GLY A 7 2.46 -42.72 -15.70
C GLY A 7 2.01 -41.52 -16.52
N ALA A 8 1.64 -41.77 -17.77
CA ALA A 8 1.07 -40.77 -18.66
C ALA A 8 -0.34 -40.42 -18.19
N LEU A 9 -0.67 -39.14 -18.09
CA LEU A 9 -2.04 -38.68 -18.34
C LEU A 9 -2.06 -37.19 -18.72
N LEU A 10 -2.23 -36.93 -20.02
CA LEU A 10 -2.82 -35.68 -20.49
C LEU A 10 -4.30 -35.70 -20.14
N THR A 11 -4.79 -34.66 -19.47
CA THR A 11 -6.22 -34.32 -19.46
C THR A 11 -6.40 -32.88 -19.92
N THR A 12 -6.69 -32.73 -21.21
CA THR A 12 -7.30 -31.53 -21.77
C THR A 12 -8.73 -31.44 -21.27
N LEU A 13 -9.06 -30.40 -20.50
CA LEU A 13 -10.43 -30.03 -20.19
C LEU A 13 -10.81 -28.78 -21.00
N LEU A 14 -11.60 -29.04 -22.04
CA LEU A 14 -12.86 -28.37 -22.41
C LEU A 14 -12.91 -26.83 -22.30
N GLY A 15 -13.10 -26.19 -23.45
CA GLY A 15 -13.40 -24.77 -23.54
C GLY A 15 -14.77 -24.38 -23.00
N CYS A 16 -14.88 -23.10 -22.64
CA CYS A 16 -16.12 -22.32 -22.71
C CYS A 16 -15.69 -20.86 -22.89
N GLY A 17 -15.90 -20.34 -24.10
CA GLY A 17 -15.77 -18.91 -24.35
C GLY A 17 -16.87 -18.18 -23.58
N GLY A 18 -16.45 -17.24 -22.73
CA GLY A 18 -17.29 -16.17 -22.23
C GLY A 18 -16.51 -14.87 -22.37
N PRO A 19 -17.12 -13.74 -22.75
CA PRO A 19 -16.42 -12.48 -22.73
C PRO A 19 -15.98 -12.25 -21.29
N MET A 20 -14.67 -12.05 -21.08
CA MET A 20 -14.20 -11.46 -19.84
C MET A 20 -14.88 -10.10 -19.77
N THR A 21 -15.93 -10.00 -18.95
CA THR A 21 -16.49 -8.72 -18.57
C THR A 21 -15.31 -7.96 -17.99
N GLN A 22 -15.06 -6.78 -18.53
CA GLN A 22 -14.15 -5.81 -17.96
C GLN A 22 -14.60 -5.60 -16.51
N GLU A 23 -13.94 -6.30 -15.60
CA GLU A 23 -13.95 -6.02 -14.18
C GLU A 23 -13.48 -4.57 -14.08
N GLY A 24 -14.45 -3.69 -13.82
CA GLY A 24 -14.20 -2.26 -13.71
C GLY A 24 -13.01 -2.07 -12.80
N GLU A 25 -12.03 -1.30 -13.29
CA GLU A 25 -10.90 -0.84 -12.49
C GLU A 25 -11.39 -0.53 -11.08
N PRO A 26 -10.80 -1.12 -10.03
CA PRO A 26 -11.19 -0.78 -8.68
C PRO A 26 -11.08 0.74 -8.56
N ASP A 27 -12.20 1.39 -8.25
CA ASP A 27 -12.27 2.83 -8.03
C ASP A 27 -11.49 3.13 -6.73
N LEU A 28 -10.16 3.22 -6.87
CA LEU A 28 -9.20 3.52 -5.81
C LEU A 28 -9.39 4.94 -5.28
N ALA A 29 -10.20 5.77 -5.94
CA ALA A 29 -10.52 7.12 -5.55
C ALA A 29 -11.49 7.18 -4.35
N SER A 30 -12.32 6.15 -4.13
CA SER A 30 -13.29 6.16 -3.03
C SER A 30 -12.80 5.52 -1.73
N GLN A 31 -11.60 4.92 -1.70
CA GLN A 31 -11.04 4.32 -0.48
C GLN A 31 -10.17 5.33 0.25
N GLU A 32 -10.76 6.08 1.18
CA GLU A 32 -10.00 6.83 2.17
C GLU A 32 -9.20 5.85 3.03
N ALA A 33 -7.88 5.97 3.00
CA ALA A 33 -7.01 5.15 3.84
C ALA A 33 -7.34 5.40 5.32
N PRO A 34 -7.41 4.36 6.17
CA PRO A 34 -7.68 4.55 7.58
C PRO A 34 -6.65 5.49 8.21
N LEU A 35 -7.12 6.38 9.10
CA LEU A 35 -6.25 7.27 9.86
C LEU A 35 -5.48 6.46 10.92
N PRO A 36 -4.22 6.80 11.21
CA PRO A 36 -3.44 6.11 12.24
C PRO A 36 -4.01 6.41 13.64
N ASP A 37 -4.02 5.39 14.51
CA ASP A 37 -4.43 5.55 15.91
C ASP A 37 -3.25 6.02 16.77
N CYS A 38 -3.23 7.31 17.10
CA CYS A 38 -2.20 7.90 17.94
C CYS A 38 -2.46 7.75 19.45
N SER A 39 -3.58 7.13 19.86
CA SER A 39 -3.99 7.04 21.27
C SER A 39 -3.05 6.15 22.10
N ASN A 40 -2.39 5.19 21.44
CA ASN A 40 -1.53 4.20 22.08
C ASN A 40 -0.06 4.27 21.61
N GLU A 41 0.28 5.20 20.72
CA GLU A 41 1.66 5.45 20.27
C GLU A 41 2.22 6.72 20.92
N PRO A 42 2.98 6.60 22.04
CA PRO A 42 3.68 7.74 22.63
C PRO A 42 4.89 8.19 21.80
N ASN A 43 5.36 7.36 20.86
CA ASN A 43 6.51 7.64 20.02
C ASN A 43 6.12 8.51 18.82
N ALA A 44 7.08 9.31 18.34
CA ALA A 44 6.92 10.00 17.07
C ALA A 44 6.93 8.97 15.92
N ASN A 45 5.81 8.92 15.20
CA ASN A 45 5.59 8.16 13.98
C ASN A 45 5.04 9.12 12.92
N LEU A 46 5.73 10.25 12.73
CA LEU A 46 5.31 11.32 11.85
C LEU A 46 6.14 11.31 10.58
N HIS A 47 5.47 11.28 9.43
CA HIS A 47 6.09 11.54 8.14
C HIS A 47 5.82 12.97 7.70
N ARG A 48 6.88 13.72 7.39
CA ARG A 48 6.83 15.01 6.72
C ARG A 48 7.11 14.83 5.24
N TYR A 49 6.27 15.40 4.38
CA TYR A 49 6.42 15.33 2.92
C TYR A 49 6.81 16.69 2.36
N TYR A 50 7.71 16.69 1.40
CA TYR A 50 8.28 17.90 0.80
C TYR A 50 8.08 17.95 -0.71
N SER A 51 8.18 19.15 -1.30
CA SER A 51 8.05 19.38 -2.74
C SER A 51 9.15 18.71 -3.58
N ASP A 52 10.35 18.56 -3.02
CA ASP A 52 11.56 18.17 -3.74
C ASP A 52 12.57 17.46 -2.82
N ALA A 53 13.60 16.85 -3.43
CA ALA A 53 14.65 16.10 -2.74
C ALA A 53 15.56 16.94 -1.83
N THR A 54 15.53 18.27 -1.96
CA THR A 54 16.26 19.20 -1.08
C THR A 54 15.43 19.65 0.12
N TYR A 55 14.22 19.11 0.26
CA TYR A 55 13.31 19.36 1.37
C TYR A 55 12.96 20.85 1.58
N THR A 56 12.79 21.62 0.48
CA THR A 56 12.63 23.09 0.58
C THR A 56 11.27 23.54 1.11
N GLN A 57 10.19 22.88 0.71
CA GLN A 57 8.83 23.24 1.08
C GLN A 57 8.11 22.03 1.67
N LEU A 58 7.61 22.19 2.89
CA LEU A 58 6.71 21.20 3.51
C LEU A 58 5.34 21.26 2.83
N ILE A 59 4.90 20.15 2.25
CA ILE A 59 3.64 20.05 1.50
C ILE A 59 2.59 19.21 2.22
N GLY A 60 2.96 18.50 3.28
CA GLY A 60 2.02 17.71 4.07
C GLY A 60 2.69 16.93 5.19
N GLU A 61 1.86 16.45 6.11
CA GLU A 61 2.26 15.58 7.20
C GLU A 61 1.24 14.45 7.36
N TYR A 62 1.74 13.27 7.71
CA TYR A 62 0.91 12.11 8.00
C TYR A 62 1.50 11.28 9.13
N GLY A 63 0.74 11.08 10.21
CA GLY A 63 1.12 10.18 11.29
C GLY A 63 0.91 10.77 12.67
N CYS A 64 1.60 10.19 13.64
CA CYS A 64 1.47 10.54 15.04
C CYS A 64 2.72 11.27 15.55
N TYR A 65 2.53 12.32 16.33
CA TYR A 65 3.64 13.04 16.97
C TYR A 65 3.23 13.48 18.37
N CYS A 66 3.95 13.01 19.39
CA CYS A 66 3.64 13.28 20.80
C CYS A 66 2.16 12.98 21.20
N GLY A 67 1.56 11.92 20.65
CA GLY A 67 0.15 11.59 20.86
C GLY A 67 -0.86 12.44 20.04
N GLY A 68 -0.38 13.39 19.24
CA GLY A 68 -1.20 14.15 18.30
C GLY A 68 -1.27 13.48 16.93
N LEU A 69 -2.45 13.49 16.31
CA LEU A 69 -2.64 13.06 14.92
C LEU A 69 -2.40 14.24 13.97
N TYR A 70 -1.50 14.06 13.01
CA TYR A 70 -1.18 15.03 11.97
C TYR A 70 -1.52 14.43 10.62
N VAL A 71 -2.58 14.93 9.98
CA VAL A 71 -3.02 14.47 8.66
C VAL A 71 -3.47 15.69 7.86
N TRP A 72 -2.57 16.22 7.03
CA TRP A 72 -2.85 17.35 6.17
C TRP A 72 -1.94 17.39 4.94
N GLY A 73 -2.39 18.08 3.90
CA GLY A 73 -1.59 18.33 2.71
C GLY A 73 -1.41 17.12 1.79
N GLY A 74 -0.42 17.21 0.90
CA GLY A 74 -0.08 16.17 -0.07
C GLY A 74 1.02 15.23 0.41
N ARG A 75 1.16 14.09 -0.24
CA ARG A 75 2.28 13.16 -0.05
C ARG A 75 3.20 13.20 -1.26
N SER A 76 4.49 13.02 -1.01
CA SER A 76 5.51 12.88 -2.06
C SER A 76 6.50 11.77 -1.69
N VAL A 77 7.39 11.44 -2.64
CA VAL A 77 8.51 10.52 -2.38
C VAL A 77 9.63 11.18 -1.56
N TYR A 78 9.60 12.51 -1.42
CA TYR A 78 10.57 13.26 -0.65
C TYR A 78 10.01 13.44 0.76
N SER A 79 10.31 12.48 1.63
CA SER A 79 9.80 12.49 3.00
C SER A 79 10.89 12.31 4.05
N GLN A 80 10.62 12.81 5.25
CA GLN A 80 11.43 12.58 6.43
C GLN A 80 10.58 11.93 7.51
N TYR A 81 11.16 10.95 8.19
CA TYR A 81 10.56 10.31 9.35
C TYR A 81 11.05 10.97 10.62
N ILE A 82 10.14 11.44 11.46
CA ILE A 82 10.46 12.09 12.73
C ILE A 82 10.38 11.03 13.83
N GLN A 83 11.52 10.78 14.49
CA GLN A 83 11.69 9.67 15.45
C GLN A 83 11.52 10.08 16.91
N GLU A 84 11.51 11.38 17.20
CA GLU A 84 11.55 11.88 18.56
C GLU A 84 10.62 13.07 18.78
N CYS A 85 10.01 13.03 19.96
CA CYS A 85 9.25 14.04 20.66
C CYS A 85 10.03 14.28 21.97
#